data_AF-I2NU22-F1
#
_entry.id   AF-I2NU22-F1
#
_cell.length_a   1.000
_cell.length_b   1.000
_cell.length_c   1.000
_cell.angle_alpha   90.00
_cell.angle_beta   90.00
_cell.angle_gamma   90.00
#
_symmetry.space_group_name_H-M   'P 1'
#
loop_
_entity.id
_entity.type
_entity.pdbx_description
1 polymer ?
#
loop_
_entity_poly.entity_id
_entity_poly.type
_entity_poly.pdbx_seq_one_letter_code
_entity_poly.pdbx_strand_id
1 'polypeptide(L)' 'MIIELDGGQHSEQIEYDEQRTAFLNAQGYRVLRFWNNEVLQQTEAVLEKIIEMCGGK' A
#
# COMPACT_ATOMS: atom_id res chain seq x y z
N MET A 1 3.49 -6.74 -7.61
CA MET A 1 3.38 -5.75 -6.51
C MET A 1 2.01 -5.11 -6.61
N ILE A 2 1.37 -4.81 -5.48
CA ILE A 2 0.04 -4.22 -5.38
C ILE A 2 0.18 -2.94 -4.54
N ILE A 3 -0.48 -1.86 -4.96
CA ILE A 3 -0.49 -0.58 -4.25
C ILE A 3 -1.94 -0.27 -3.88
N GLU A 4 -2.19 -0.02 -2.60
CA GLU A 4 -3.49 0.39 -2.06
C GLU A 4 -3.44 1.83 -1.58
N LEU A 5 -4.51 2.58 -1.85
CA LEU A 5 -4.66 3.96 -1.40
C LEU A 5 -5.77 4.05 -0.36
N ASP A 6 -5.42 4.57 0.83
CA ASP A 6 -6.32 4.70 1.96
C ASP A 6 -6.82 6.15 2.06
N GLY A 7 -8.12 6.34 1.80
CA GLY A 7 -8.79 7.63 1.93
C GLY A 7 -9.26 7.96 3.34
N GLY A 8 -9.07 7.03 4.28
CA GLY A 8 -9.69 7.04 5.59
C GLY A 8 -11.19 6.76 5.52
N GLN A 9 -11.63 5.59 6.01
CA GLN A 9 -12.70 5.49 7.01
C GLN A 9 -13.05 4.05 7.42
N HIS A 10 -13.46 3.97 8.69
CA HIS A 10 -14.09 2.88 9.43
C HIS A 10 -13.21 1.74 9.97
N SER A 11 -13.25 1.63 11.30
CA SER A 11 -12.67 0.58 12.13
C SER A 11 -13.05 -0.85 11.73
N GLU A 12 -14.16 -1.00 10.99
CA GLU A 12 -14.63 -2.30 10.46
C GLU A 12 -13.84 -2.78 9.24
N GLN A 13 -13.07 -1.91 8.57
CA GLN A 13 -12.26 -2.30 7.41
C GLN A 13 -10.89 -2.88 7.81
N ILE A 14 -10.47 -2.75 9.07
CA ILE A 14 -9.12 -3.17 9.50
C ILE A 14 -8.95 -4.69 9.38
N GLU A 15 -9.88 -5.48 9.93
CA GLU A 15 -9.78 -6.95 9.85
C GLU A 15 -9.90 -7.46 8.42
N TYR A 16 -10.77 -6.85 7.60
CA TYR A 16 -10.94 -7.23 6.20
C TYR A 16 -9.69 -6.89 5.37
N ASP A 17 -9.08 -5.74 5.64
CA ASP A 17 -7.85 -5.30 4.99
C ASP A 17 -6.67 -6.19 5.37
N GLU A 18 -6.53 -6.55 6.65
CA GLU A 18 -5.49 -7.48 7.11
C GLU A 18 -5.62 -8.86 6.47
N GLN A 19 -6.84 -9.40 6.39
CA GLN A 19 -7.10 -10.68 5.73
C GLN A 19 -6.77 -10.63 4.23
N ARG A 20 -7.14 -9.53 3.56
CA ARG A 20 -6.82 -9.32 2.14
C ARG A 20 -5.32 -9.22 1.93
N THR A 21 -4.61 -8.44 2.74
CA THR A 21 -3.16 -8.31 2.67
C THR A 21 -2.47 -9.65 2.92
N ALA A 22 -2.91 -10.41 3.92
CA ALA A 22 -2.35 -11.73 4.23
C ALA A 22 -2.55 -12.72 3.06
N PHE A 23 -3.74 -12.74 2.45
CA PHE A 23 -4.01 -13.56 1.27
C PHE A 23 -3.10 -13.20 0.10
N LEU A 24 -2.97 -11.90 -0.23
CA LEU A 24 -2.14 -11.43 -1.33
C LEU A 24 -0.65 -11.74 -1.10
N ASN A 25 -0.18 -11.57 0.14
CA ASN A 25 1.18 -11.94 0.54
C ASN A 25 1.42 -13.45 0.38
N ALA A 26 0.46 -14.29 0.76
CA ALA A 26 0.55 -15.74 0.59
C ALA A 26 0.62 -16.17 -0.89
N GLN A 27 0.07 -15.38 -1.81
CA GLN A 27 0.19 -15.57 -3.25
C GLN A 27 1.53 -15.04 -3.83
N GLY A 28 2.42 -14.50 -2.99
CA GLY A 28 3.72 -13.97 -3.41
C GLY A 28 3.68 -12.52 -3.90
N TYR A 29 2.55 -11.83 -3.77
CA TYR A 29 2.48 -10.39 -4.02
C TYR A 29 3.05 -9.61 -2.83
N ARG A 30 3.68 -8.48 -3.12
CA ARG A 30 4.01 -7.46 -2.11
C ARG A 30 2.93 -6.39 -2.15
N VAL A 31 2.38 -6.04 -0.99
CA VAL A 31 1.36 -4.99 -0.85
C VAL A 31 1.99 -3.77 -0.18
N LEU A 32 1.83 -2.60 -0.81
CA LEU A 32 2.19 -1.29 -0.24
C LEU A 32 0.91 -0.47 -0.06
N ARG A 33 0.76 0.18 1.09
CA ARG A 33 -0.36 1.07 1.38
C ARG A 33 0.14 2.49 1.57
N PHE A 34 -0.56 3.45 0.97
CA PHE A 34 -0.34 4.88 1.14
C PHE A 34 -1.64 5.56 1.51
N TRP A 35 -1.57 6.63 2.29
CA TRP A 35 -2.71 7.49 2.47
C TRP A 35 -2.95 8.36 1.23
N ASN A 36 -4.21 8.69 0.94
CA ASN A 36 -4.56 9.55 -0.18
C ASN A 36 -3.83 10.90 -0.11
N ASN A 37 -3.69 11.48 1.08
CA ASN A 37 -2.96 12.73 1.27
C ASN A 37 -1.46 12.56 1.00
N GLU A 38 -0.84 11.42 1.33
CA GLU A 38 0.56 11.15 1.00
C GLU A 38 0.76 11.10 -0.51
N VAL A 39 -0.11 10.41 -1.23
CA VAL A 39 0.00 10.34 -2.71
C VAL A 39 -0.23 11.71 -3.35
N LEU A 40 -1.17 12.48 -2.84
CA LEU A 40 -1.51 13.79 -3.41
C LEU A 40 -0.50 14.89 -3.03
N GLN A 41 0.11 14.83 -1.85
CA GLN A 41 0.96 15.90 -1.34
C GLN A 41 2.46 15.55 -1.34
N GLN A 42 2.81 14.27 -1.35
CA GLN A 42 4.17 13.76 -1.21
C GLN A 42 4.47 12.70 -2.29
N THR A 43 4.00 12.95 -3.52
CA THR A 43 4.09 12.01 -4.63
C THR A 43 5.52 11.51 -4.88
N GLU A 44 6.52 12.39 -4.78
CA GLU A 44 7.93 12.02 -4.97
C GLU A 44 8.39 10.96 -3.95
N ALA A 45 8.10 11.17 -2.66
CA ALA A 45 8.42 10.21 -1.61
C ALA A 45 7.69 8.86 -1.80
N VAL A 46 6.45 8.91 -2.28
CA VAL A 46 5.67 7.70 -2.62
C VAL A 46 6.34 6.93 -3.77
N LEU A 47 6.78 7.63 -4.82
CA LEU A 47 7.46 7.03 -5.96
C LEU A 47 8.82 6.43 -5.57
N GLU A 48 9.62 7.11 -4.76
CA GLU A 48 10.89 6.59 -4.26
C GLU A 48 10.70 5.27 -3.53
N LYS A 49 9.71 5.18 -2.65
CA LYS A 49 9.40 3.96 -1.90
C LYS A 49 8.92 2.81 -2.81
N ILE A 50 8.17 3.13 -3.86
CA ILE A 50 7.76 2.15 -4.89
C ILE A 50 8.99 1.64 -5.66
N ILE A 51 9.90 2.53 -6.04
CA ILE A 51 11.13 2.19 -6.78
C ILE A 51 12.04 1.30 -5.94
N GLU A 52 12.28 1.67 -4.67
CA GLU A 52 13.07 0.89 -3.72
C GLU A 52 12.53 -0.54 -3.60
N MET A 53 11.21 -0.68 -3.46
CA MET A 53 10.55 -1.98 -3.30
C MET A 53 10.55 -2.83 -4.59
N CYS A 54 10.67 -2.20 -5.75
CA CYS A 54 10.87 -2.87 -7.04
C CYS A 54 12.34 -3.27 -7.28
N GLY A 55 13.27 -2.91 -6.39
CA GLY A 55 14.70 -3.16 -6.58
C GLY A 55 15.35 -2.19 -7.57
N GLY A 56 14.74 -1.02 -7.80
CA GLY A 56 15.41 0.08 -8.49
C GLY A 56 16.51 0.64 -7.60
N LYS A 57 17.72 0.77 -8.18
CA LYS A 57 18.84 1.50 -7.57
C LYS A 57 18.63 2.99 -7.63
#